data_AF-A0A955FRK4-F1
#
_entry.id   AF-A0A955FRK4-F1
#
_cell.length_a   1.000
_cell.length_b   1.000
_cell.length_c   1.000
_cell.angle_alpha   90.00
_cell.angle_beta   90.00
_cell.angle_gamma   90.00
#
_symmetry.space_group_name_H-M   'P 1'
#
loop_
_entity.id
_entity.type
_entity.pdbx_description
1 polymer ?
#
loop_
_entity_poly.entity_id
_entity_poly.type
_entity_poly.pdbx_seq_one_letter_code
_entity_poly.pdbx_strand_id
1 'polypeptide(L)'
;EEIIKKEKVMANVNNGYNKRVVSVKPTSIAMLEAIFAGVIGLTVAILFSLRASIQIADSTQSVLAGLTFGIAGGAITIIVVPLIYFGLGWLIGLLHGVILNFLIETSGGIEVNIQDKK
;
A
#
# COMPACT_ATOMS: atom_id res chain seq x y z
N GLU A 1 39.03 8.56 -36.60
CA GLU A 1 37.56 8.32 -36.61
C GLU A 1 37.06 7.50 -35.41
N GLU A 2 37.82 6.52 -34.92
CA GLU A 2 37.40 5.64 -33.82
C GLU A 2 37.27 6.36 -32.45
N ILE A 3 38.11 7.37 -32.20
CA ILE A 3 38.10 8.17 -30.97
C ILE A 3 36.85 9.06 -30.90
N ILE A 4 36.46 9.67 -32.03
CA ILE A 4 35.25 10.51 -32.17
C ILE A 4 33.98 9.66 -31.99
N LYS A 5 34.02 8.40 -32.43
CA LYS A 5 32.91 7.45 -32.24
C LYS A 5 32.78 7.04 -30.76
N LYS A 6 33.89 6.80 -30.05
CA LYS A 6 33.87 6.51 -28.61
C LYS A 6 33.39 7.71 -27.77
N GLU A 7 33.76 8.92 -28.14
CA GLU A 7 33.31 10.14 -27.45
C GLU A 7 31.80 10.39 -27.62
N LYS A 8 31.26 10.17 -28.83
CA LYS A 8 29.79 10.18 -29.06
C LYS A 8 29.06 9.07 -28.31
N VAL A 9 29.66 7.88 -28.18
CA VAL A 9 29.08 6.78 -27.39
C VAL A 9 29.08 7.13 -25.89
N MET A 10 30.16 7.72 -25.37
CA MET A 10 30.23 8.12 -23.96
C MET A 10 29.36 9.34 -23.62
N ALA A 11 29.13 10.26 -24.57
CA ALA A 11 28.17 11.35 -24.42
C ALA A 11 26.70 10.87 -24.40
N ASN A 12 26.40 9.76 -25.09
CA ASN A 12 25.04 9.21 -25.14
C ASN A 12 24.70 8.30 -23.94
N VAL A 13 25.71 7.86 -23.17
CA VAL A 13 25.54 7.02 -21.97
C VAL A 13 25.09 7.83 -20.73
N ASN A 14 25.28 9.14 -20.72
CA ASN A 14 24.85 10.03 -19.63
C ASN A 14 23.55 10.78 -19.92
N ASN A 15 22.86 10.45 -21.02
CA ASN A 15 21.64 11.14 -21.40
C ASN A 15 20.45 10.54 -20.63
N GLY A 16 20.28 10.99 -19.37
CA GLY A 16 19.06 10.70 -18.62
C GLY A 16 17.84 11.17 -19.42
N TYR A 17 17.01 10.24 -19.88
CA TYR A 17 15.83 10.59 -20.64
C TYR A 17 14.80 11.20 -19.66
N ASN A 18 14.47 12.48 -19.84
CA ASN A 18 13.33 13.09 -19.16
C ASN A 18 12.06 12.45 -19.73
N LYS A 19 11.42 11.57 -18.96
CA LYS A 19 10.12 10.99 -19.32
C LYS A 19 9.03 11.68 -18.53
N ARG A 20 7.94 12.05 -19.23
CA ARG A 20 6.77 12.65 -18.60
C ARG A 20 5.77 11.56 -18.27
N VAL A 21 5.41 11.45 -17.00
CA VAL A 21 4.30 10.60 -16.55
C VAL A 21 3.03 11.42 -16.69
N VAL A 22 2.20 11.02 -17.66
CA VAL A 22 0.95 11.72 -18.01
C VAL A 22 -0.26 11.13 -17.29
N SER A 23 -0.16 9.88 -16.83
CA SER A 23 -1.18 9.24 -16.00
C SER A 23 -0.60 8.09 -15.19
N VAL A 24 -1.25 7.80 -14.07
CA VAL A 24 -0.97 6.64 -13.21
C VAL A 24 -2.18 5.73 -13.22
N LYS A 25 -1.98 4.40 -13.24
CA LYS A 25 -3.10 3.45 -13.17
C LYS A 25 -3.83 3.63 -11.83
N PRO A 26 -5.12 4.01 -11.81
CA PRO A 26 -5.86 4.19 -10.55
C PRO A 26 -5.87 2.94 -9.69
N THR A 27 -5.87 1.76 -10.32
CA THR A 27 -5.79 0.46 -9.63
C THR A 27 -4.50 0.27 -8.84
N SER A 28 -3.38 0.89 -9.27
CA SER A 28 -2.11 0.83 -8.55
C SER A 28 -2.15 1.68 -7.28
N ILE A 29 -2.77 2.86 -7.34
CA ILE A 29 -3.02 3.71 -6.17
C ILE A 29 -4.03 3.04 -5.24
N ALA A 30 -5.11 2.48 -5.77
CA ALA A 30 -6.08 1.69 -5.04
C ALA A 30 -5.43 0.52 -4.28
N MET A 31 -4.54 -0.22 -4.94
CA MET A 31 -3.84 -1.33 -4.29
C MET A 31 -2.91 -0.85 -3.16
N LEU A 32 -2.20 0.25 -3.37
CA LEU A 32 -1.33 0.84 -2.34
C LEU A 32 -2.14 1.21 -1.10
N GLU A 33 -3.24 1.96 -1.29
CA GLU A 33 -4.10 2.39 -0.18
C GLU A 33 -4.84 1.22 0.47
N ALA A 34 -5.25 0.21 -0.30
CA ALA A 34 -5.84 -1.01 0.23
C ALA A 34 -4.89 -1.76 1.17
N ILE A 35 -3.62 -1.89 0.79
CA ILE A 35 -2.60 -2.54 1.64
C ILE A 35 -2.39 -1.73 2.91
N PHE A 36 -2.23 -0.41 2.81
CA PHE A 36 -2.09 0.46 3.98
C PHE A 36 -3.29 0.35 4.93
N ALA A 37 -4.50 0.44 4.39
CA ALA A 37 -5.72 0.28 5.18
C ALA A 37 -5.83 -1.12 5.79
N GLY A 38 -5.46 -2.17 5.05
CA GLY A 38 -5.42 -3.55 5.54
C GLY A 38 -4.46 -3.75 6.72
N VAL A 39 -3.27 -3.13 6.68
CA VAL A 39 -2.31 -3.15 7.81
C VAL A 39 -2.89 -2.44 9.04
N ILE A 40 -3.58 -1.32 8.84
CA ILE A 40 -4.30 -0.62 9.92
C ILE A 40 -5.41 -1.52 10.47
N GLY A 41 -6.20 -2.15 9.60
CA GLY A 41 -7.25 -3.09 9.98
C GLY A 41 -6.72 -4.28 10.78
N LEU A 42 -5.54 -4.80 10.43
CA LEU A 42 -4.87 -5.86 11.17
C LEU A 42 -4.48 -5.39 12.57
N THR A 43 -3.94 -4.19 12.69
CA THR A 43 -3.60 -3.58 13.97
C THR A 43 -4.84 -3.45 14.86
N VAL A 44 -5.94 -2.94 14.30
CA VAL A 44 -7.23 -2.82 15.00
C VAL A 44 -7.76 -4.19 15.44
N ALA A 45 -7.69 -5.19 14.56
CA ALA A 45 -8.18 -6.55 14.84
C ALA A 45 -7.39 -7.23 15.97
N ILE A 46 -6.06 -7.07 16.00
CA ILE A 46 -5.20 -7.58 17.07
C ILE A 46 -5.58 -6.92 18.40
N LEU A 47 -5.69 -5.59 18.44
CA LEU A 47 -6.06 -4.87 19.66
C LEU A 47 -7.45 -5.28 20.16
N PHE A 48 -8.40 -5.46 19.26
CA PHE A 48 -9.75 -5.94 19.60
C PHE A 48 -9.71 -7.37 20.17
N SER A 49 -8.97 -8.28 19.54
CA SER A 49 -8.83 -9.67 19.99
C SER A 49 -8.18 -9.77 21.38
N LEU A 50 -7.15 -8.95 21.64
CA LEU A 50 -6.52 -8.86 22.96
C LEU A 50 -7.50 -8.37 24.02
N ARG A 51 -8.24 -7.29 23.73
CA ARG A 51 -9.24 -6.74 24.66
C ARG A 51 -10.35 -7.75 24.96
N ALA A 52 -10.86 -8.44 23.94
CA ALA A 52 -11.89 -9.45 24.12
C ALA A 52 -11.39 -10.63 24.98
N SER A 53 -10.15 -11.07 24.78
CA SER A 53 -9.53 -12.14 25.57
C SER A 53 -9.43 -11.78 27.05
N ILE A 54 -9.02 -10.55 27.37
CA ILE A 54 -8.94 -10.04 28.76
C ILE A 54 -10.33 -10.02 29.40
N GLN A 55 -11.33 -9.47 28.70
CA GLN A 55 -12.69 -9.37 29.23
C GLN A 55 -13.31 -10.74 29.53
N ILE A 56 -13.05 -11.73 28.68
CA ILE A 56 -13.56 -13.10 28.88
C ILE A 56 -12.81 -13.78 30.03
N ALA A 57 -11.49 -13.60 30.14
CA ALA A 57 -10.69 -14.14 31.25
C ALA A 57 -11.18 -13.62 32.62
N ASP A 58 -11.46 -12.31 32.71
CA ASP A 58 -12.03 -11.69 33.92
C ASP A 58 -13.41 -12.27 34.27
N SER A 59 -14.23 -12.56 33.26
CA SER A 59 -15.59 -13.10 33.46
C SER A 59 -15.64 -14.58 33.83
N THR A 60 -14.61 -15.37 33.48
CA THR A 60 -14.60 -16.83 33.67
C THR A 60 -13.69 -17.30 34.81
N GLN A 61 -12.92 -16.39 35.43
CA GLN A 61 -11.85 -16.69 36.40
C GLN A 61 -10.85 -17.78 35.95
N SER A 62 -10.86 -18.11 34.66
CA SER A 62 -10.05 -19.18 34.07
C SER A 62 -9.35 -18.65 32.84
N VAL A 63 -8.03 -18.50 32.96
CA VAL A 63 -7.14 -18.07 31.88
C VAL A 63 -7.28 -19.00 30.66
N LEU A 64 -7.53 -20.30 30.88
CA LEU A 64 -7.66 -21.28 29.81
C LEU A 64 -8.95 -21.11 29.00
N ALA A 65 -10.06 -20.80 29.67
CA ALA A 65 -11.35 -20.53 29.00
C ALA A 65 -11.30 -19.20 28.24
N GLY A 66 -10.73 -18.15 28.86
CA GLY A 66 -10.49 -16.85 28.21
C GLY A 66 -9.59 -16.95 26.99
N LEU A 67 -8.53 -17.75 27.06
CA LEU A 67 -7.62 -17.97 25.93
C LEU A 67 -8.29 -18.73 24.78
N THR A 68 -9.07 -19.77 25.07
CA THR A 68 -9.70 -20.61 24.05
C THR A 68 -10.77 -19.85 23.27
N PHE A 69 -11.62 -19.07 23.95
CA PHE A 69 -12.60 -18.20 23.31
C PHE A 69 -11.96 -17.00 22.61
N GLY A 70 -10.91 -16.42 23.20
CA GLY A 70 -10.13 -15.33 22.62
C GLY A 70 -9.46 -15.72 21.30
N ILE A 71 -8.91 -16.94 21.20
CA ILE A 71 -8.32 -17.47 19.96
C ILE A 71 -9.42 -17.79 18.92
N ALA A 72 -10.51 -18.44 19.32
CA ALA A 72 -11.57 -18.82 18.37
C ALA A 72 -12.30 -17.61 17.76
N GLY A 73 -12.69 -16.64 18.59
CA GLY A 73 -13.30 -15.39 18.12
C GLY A 73 -12.29 -14.42 17.51
N GLY A 74 -11.06 -14.40 18.04
CA GLY A 74 -9.96 -13.60 17.54
C GLY A 74 -9.51 -14.00 16.14
N ALA A 75 -9.39 -15.29 15.84
CA ALA A 75 -8.92 -15.78 14.54
C ALA A 75 -9.82 -15.32 13.38
N ILE A 76 -11.15 -15.37 13.57
CA ILE A 76 -12.10 -14.90 12.55
C ILE A 76 -11.98 -13.37 12.40
N THR A 77 -11.90 -12.65 13.52
CA THR A 77 -11.81 -11.18 13.51
C THR A 77 -10.52 -10.68 12.87
N ILE A 78 -9.40 -11.36 13.12
CA ILE A 78 -8.08 -11.07 12.55
C ILE A 78 -8.06 -11.24 11.03
N ILE A 79 -8.95 -12.05 10.45
CA ILE A 79 -9.03 -12.23 8.99
C ILE A 79 -10.06 -11.27 8.39
N VAL A 80 -11.25 -11.20 8.99
CA VAL A 80 -12.38 -10.45 8.42
C VAL A 80 -12.17 -8.94 8.50
N VAL A 81 -11.69 -8.42 9.63
CA VAL A 81 -11.53 -6.97 9.83
C VAL A 81 -10.50 -6.38 8.86
N PRO A 82 -9.31 -6.97 8.67
CA PRO A 82 -8.34 -6.45 7.69
C PRO A 82 -8.85 -6.51 6.26
N LEU A 83 -9.64 -7.53 5.89
CA LEU A 83 -10.24 -7.64 4.56
C LEU A 83 -11.27 -6.53 4.32
N ILE A 84 -12.08 -6.18 5.32
CA ILE A 84 -13.01 -5.05 5.21
C ILE A 84 -12.25 -3.74 5.04
N TYR A 85 -11.24 -3.51 5.87
CA TYR A 85 -10.39 -2.31 5.77
C TYR A 85 -9.66 -2.24 4.43
N PHE A 86 -9.16 -3.37 3.94
CA PHE A 86 -8.55 -3.47 2.61
C PHE A 86 -9.55 -3.08 1.52
N GLY A 87 -10.77 -3.61 1.55
CA GLY A 87 -11.81 -3.28 0.58
C GLY A 87 -12.19 -1.78 0.59
N LEU A 88 -12.32 -1.19 1.78
CA LEU A 88 -12.58 0.24 1.93
C LEU A 88 -11.40 1.10 1.43
N GLY A 89 -10.17 0.74 1.81
CA GLY A 89 -8.97 1.42 1.34
C GLY A 89 -8.79 1.32 -0.18
N TRP A 90 -9.14 0.18 -0.77
CA TRP A 90 -9.15 0.01 -2.21
C TRP A 90 -10.13 0.95 -2.91
N LEU A 91 -11.34 1.08 -2.37
CA LEU A 91 -12.38 1.93 -2.93
C LEU A 91 -12.01 3.42 -2.83
N ILE A 92 -11.43 3.84 -1.69
CA ILE A 92 -10.91 5.19 -1.51
C ILE A 92 -9.75 5.45 -2.46
N GLY A 93 -8.81 4.52 -2.60
CA GLY A 93 -7.66 4.69 -3.47
C GLY A 93 -7.99 4.67 -4.96
N LEU A 94 -9.10 4.04 -5.37
CA LEU A 94 -9.63 4.21 -6.73
C LEU A 94 -10.03 5.67 -6.98
N LEU A 95 -10.76 6.26 -6.02
CA LEU A 95 -11.19 7.65 -6.11
C LEU A 95 -10.00 8.61 -6.07
N HIS A 96 -9.03 8.39 -5.19
CA HIS A 96 -7.77 9.15 -5.20
C HIS A 96 -6.99 8.99 -6.50
N GLY A 97 -6.92 7.79 -7.08
CA GLY A 97 -6.26 7.57 -8.36
C GLY A 97 -6.88 8.37 -9.51
N VAL A 98 -8.21 8.50 -9.53
CA VAL A 98 -8.92 9.35 -10.50
C VAL A 98 -8.60 10.83 -10.28
N ILE A 99 -8.67 11.30 -9.03
CA ILE A 99 -8.36 12.69 -8.69
C ILE A 99 -6.90 13.02 -9.03
N LEU A 100 -5.97 12.13 -8.72
CA LEU A 100 -4.55 12.32 -9.00
C LEU A 100 -4.30 12.43 -10.50
N ASN A 101 -4.92 11.59 -11.32
CA ASN A 101 -4.79 11.69 -12.78
C ASN A 101 -5.33 13.02 -13.31
N PHE A 102 -6.47 13.48 -12.81
CA PHE A 102 -7.00 14.80 -13.17
C PHE A 102 -6.02 15.93 -12.79
N LEU A 103 -5.42 15.87 -11.60
CA LEU A 103 -4.41 16.84 -11.17
C LEU A 103 -3.15 16.79 -12.05
N ILE A 104 -2.68 15.60 -12.43
CA ILE A 104 -1.51 15.43 -13.31
C ILE A 104 -1.79 16.03 -14.70
N GLU A 105 -2.97 15.80 -15.25
CA GLU A 105 -3.38 16.38 -16.53
C GLU A 105 -3.43 17.91 -16.47
N THR A 106 -4.01 18.49 -15.42
CA THR A 106 -4.08 19.96 -15.25
C THR A 106 -2.73 20.63 -14.98
N SER A 107 -1.78 19.92 -14.34
CA SER A 107 -0.45 20.44 -14.00
C SER A 107 0.58 20.33 -15.14
N GLY A 108 0.19 19.77 -16.29
CA GLY A 108 1.07 19.61 -17.44
C GLY A 108 1.93 18.34 -17.41
N GLY A 109 1.63 17.40 -16.50
CA GLY A 109 2.33 16.12 -16.33
C GLY A 109 3.45 16.17 -15.30
N ILE A 110 3.84 15.00 -14.78
CA ILE A 110 4.98 14.87 -13.85
C ILE A 110 6.24 14.59 -14.67
N GLU A 111 7.24 15.45 -14.58
CA GLU A 111 8.56 15.19 -15.16
C GLU A 111 9.35 14.25 -14.25
N VAL A 112 9.67 13.06 -14.76
CA VAL A 112 10.43 12.04 -14.04
C VAL A 112 11.79 11.91 -14.71
N ASN A 113 12.84 12.15 -13.93
CA ASN A 113 14.21 11.89 -14.36
C ASN A 113 14.53 10.42 -14.11
N ILE A 114 14.64 9.65 -15.18
CA ILE A 114 15.00 8.22 -15.10
C ILE A 114 16.51 8.12 -15.29
N GLN A 115 17.22 7.68 -14.25
CA GLN A 115 18.61 7.24 -14.36
C GLN A 115 18.62 5.74 -14.67
N ASP A 116 19.17 5.36 -15.82
CA ASP A 116 19.45 3.96 -16.11
C ASP A 116 20.53 3.44 -15.15
N LYS A 117 20.27 2.29 -14.51
CA LYS A 117 21.30 1.57 -13.75
C LYS A 117 22.33 1.01 -14.74
N LYS A 118 23.61 1.31 -14.50
CA LYS A 118 24.75 0.66 -15.15
C LYS A 118 24.75 -0.85 -14.94
#